data_AF-A0A964QRG0-F1
#
_entry.id   AF-A0A964QRG0-F1
#
_cell.length_a   1.000
_cell.length_b   1.000
_cell.length_c   1.000
_cell.angle_alpha   90.00
_cell.angle_beta   90.00
_cell.angle_gamma   90.00
#
_symmetry.space_group_name_H-M   'P 1'
#
loop_
_entity.id
_entity.type
_entity.pdbx_description
1 polymer ?
#
loop_
_entity_poly.entity_id
_entity_poly.type
_entity_poly.pdbx_seq_one_letter_code
_entity_poly.pdbx_strand_id
1 'polypeptide(L)'
;MENTTPQIEQLPPTIDKMRKLFSDNIEKRICVVGASCVGKSTLLSYLPEAVDMDDLLFGNNKKGIAPLLTQQEIDYVCGPWTPEVGQFMTRKAHELIKIEAGRPVFGTIVFPSDLVIEITVPDNILRERIRSRKSNESDVFNMKTQIELEIERSGIERVVLENI
;
A
#
# COMPACT_ATOMS: atom_id res chain seq x y z
N MET A 1 20.38 -0.99 33.85
CA MET A 1 19.03 -1.48 33.53
C MET A 1 18.21 -0.26 33.16
N GLU A 2 18.24 0.11 31.89
CA GLU A 2 17.42 1.22 31.39
C GLU A 2 15.99 0.71 31.21
N ASN A 3 15.09 1.20 32.07
CA ASN A 3 13.65 1.05 31.90
C ASN A 3 13.21 1.90 30.71
N THR A 4 13.27 1.33 29.50
CA THR A 4 12.54 1.85 28.35
C THR A 4 11.06 1.50 28.53
N THR A 5 10.35 2.40 29.20
CA THR A 5 8.89 2.45 29.13
C THR A 5 8.51 2.53 27.63
N PRO A 6 7.66 1.61 27.10
CA PRO A 6 7.23 1.73 25.73
C PRO A 6 6.52 3.06 25.56
N GLN A 7 7.01 3.92 24.66
CA GLN A 7 6.30 5.11 24.25
C GLN A 7 4.94 4.63 23.71
N ILE A 8 3.85 5.08 24.34
CA ILE A 8 2.51 4.90 23.79
C ILE A 8 2.51 5.69 22.48
N GLU A 9 2.73 4.99 21.37
CA GLU A 9 2.74 5.58 20.05
C GLU A 9 1.35 6.20 19.84
N GLN A 10 1.28 7.53 19.74
CA GLN A 10 0.00 8.21 19.50
C GLN A 10 -0.54 7.74 18.15
N LEU A 11 -1.82 7.32 18.15
CA LEU A 11 -2.49 6.85 16.95
C LEU A 11 -2.46 7.95 15.88
N PRO A 12 -1.99 7.68 14.64
CA PRO A 12 -2.03 8.67 13.58
C PRO A 12 -3.48 9.14 13.34
N PRO A 13 -3.76 10.45 13.23
CA PRO A 13 -5.12 10.96 13.01
C PRO A 13 -5.81 10.38 11.77
N THR A 14 -5.02 9.92 10.81
CA THR A 14 -5.50 9.24 9.59
C THR A 14 -6.15 7.89 9.90
N ILE A 15 -5.79 7.19 10.98
CA ILE A 15 -6.37 5.88 11.32
C ILE A 15 -7.86 5.97 11.63
N ASP A 16 -8.31 6.95 12.41
CA ASP A 16 -9.73 7.06 12.74
C ASP A 16 -10.57 7.35 11.50
N LYS A 17 -10.03 8.16 10.58
CA LYS A 17 -10.65 8.41 9.26
C LYS A 17 -10.72 7.12 8.43
N MET A 18 -9.65 6.33 8.40
CA MET A 18 -9.61 5.07 7.66
C MET A 18 -10.57 4.04 8.23
N ARG A 19 -10.61 3.85 9.54
CA ARG A 19 -11.57 2.94 10.21
C ARG A 19 -12.99 3.33 9.91
N LYS A 20 -13.30 4.63 9.96
CA LYS A 20 -14.62 5.13 9.57
C LYS A 20 -14.93 4.81 8.10
N LEU A 21 -14.01 5.09 7.18
CA LEU A 21 -14.21 4.77 5.76
C LEU A 21 -14.42 3.28 5.52
N PHE A 22 -13.65 2.40 6.17
CA PHE A 22 -13.83 0.96 6.06
C PHE A 22 -15.17 0.50 6.63
N SER A 23 -15.59 1.03 7.78
CA SER A 23 -16.88 0.70 8.39
C SER A 23 -18.06 1.19 7.57
N ASP A 24 -17.98 2.41 7.04
CA ASP A 24 -19.04 3.02 6.23
C ASP A 24 -19.17 2.37 4.84
N ASN A 25 -18.19 1.56 4.42
CA ASN A 25 -18.11 0.91 3.11
C ASN A 25 -17.77 -0.59 3.26
N ILE A 26 -18.24 -1.25 4.33
CA ILE A 26 -17.85 -2.63 4.65
C ILE A 26 -18.24 -3.62 3.54
N GLU A 27 -19.29 -3.34 2.81
CA GLU A 27 -19.78 -4.12 1.65
C GLU A 27 -19.01 -3.87 0.36
N LYS A 28 -18.16 -2.84 0.30
CA LYS A 28 -17.35 -2.51 -0.87
C LYS A 28 -16.00 -3.25 -0.84
N ARG A 29 -15.50 -3.61 -2.02
CA ARG A 29 -14.09 -4.00 -2.22
C ARG A 29 -13.26 -2.72 -2.22
N ILE A 30 -12.34 -2.59 -1.27
CA ILE A 30 -11.55 -1.36 -1.08
C ILE A 30 -10.10 -1.60 -1.47
N CYS A 31 -9.62 -0.84 -2.44
CA CYS A 31 -8.20 -0.78 -2.80
C CYS A 31 -7.56 0.44 -2.14
N VAL A 32 -6.53 0.24 -1.33
CA VAL A 32 -5.78 1.33 -0.69
C VAL A 32 -4.42 1.45 -1.38
N VAL A 33 -4.15 2.59 -2.00
CA VAL A 33 -2.92 2.82 -2.76
C VAL A 33 -2.17 4.04 -2.27
N GLY A 34 -0.88 4.06 -2.49
CA GLY A 34 -0.05 5.23 -2.23
C GLY A 34 1.39 4.96 -2.61
N ALA A 35 2.15 6.01 -2.90
CA ALA A 35 3.55 5.87 -3.27
C ALA A 35 4.39 5.30 -2.11
N SER A 36 5.65 4.98 -2.39
CA SER A 36 6.61 4.71 -1.32
C SER A 36 6.75 5.94 -0.40
N CYS A 37 7.12 5.70 0.87
CA CYS A 37 7.30 6.75 1.89
C CYS A 37 6.04 7.52 2.36
N VAL A 38 4.83 7.23 1.85
CA VAL A 38 3.59 7.88 2.33
C VAL A 38 3.04 7.30 3.65
N GLY A 39 3.68 6.25 4.20
CA GLY A 39 3.33 5.68 5.51
C GLY A 39 2.37 4.49 5.50
N LYS A 40 2.14 3.86 4.34
CA LYS A 40 1.25 2.68 4.20
C LYS A 40 1.49 1.59 5.25
N SER A 41 2.72 1.09 5.38
CA SER A 41 3.06 0.02 6.33
C SER A 41 2.85 0.42 7.79
N THR A 42 3.06 1.70 8.12
CA THR A 42 2.75 2.24 9.45
C THR A 42 1.24 2.21 9.69
N LEU A 43 0.44 2.71 8.75
CA LEU A 43 -1.03 2.69 8.87
C LEU A 43 -1.58 1.26 8.97
N LEU A 44 -1.06 0.34 8.16
CA LEU A 44 -1.44 -1.07 8.16
C LEU A 44 -1.27 -1.73 9.54
N SER A 45 -0.26 -1.33 10.32
CA SER A 45 -0.03 -1.89 11.66
C SER A 45 -1.16 -1.62 12.67
N TYR A 46 -2.02 -0.64 12.37
CA TYR A 46 -3.16 -0.25 13.20
C TYR A 46 -4.52 -0.74 12.66
N LEU A 47 -4.52 -1.44 11.52
CA LEU A 47 -5.71 -1.82 10.75
C LEU A 47 -5.71 -3.34 10.53
N PRO A 48 -6.08 -4.14 11.56
CA PRO A 48 -6.01 -5.61 11.51
C PRO A 48 -6.90 -6.26 10.43
N GLU A 49 -7.93 -5.56 9.96
CA GLU A 49 -8.83 -5.97 8.88
C GLU A 49 -8.19 -5.84 7.48
N ALA A 50 -7.16 -5.01 7.35
CA ALA A 50 -6.50 -4.73 6.09
C ALA A 50 -5.31 -5.67 5.84
N VAL A 51 -4.98 -5.87 4.57
CA VAL A 51 -3.90 -6.76 4.14
C VAL A 51 -2.88 -6.00 3.29
N ASP A 52 -1.62 -6.34 3.46
CA ASP A 52 -0.54 -5.86 2.60
C ASP A 52 -0.49 -6.69 1.30
N MET A 53 -0.50 -6.01 0.15
CA MET A 53 -0.30 -6.64 -1.15
C MET A 53 1.04 -7.40 -1.20
N ASP A 54 2.10 -6.85 -0.58
CA ASP A 54 3.41 -7.48 -0.58
C ASP A 54 3.38 -8.79 0.23
N ASP A 55 2.66 -8.81 1.36
CA ASP A 55 2.48 -10.04 2.15
C ASP A 55 1.75 -11.13 1.34
N LEU A 56 0.78 -10.75 0.50
CA LEU A 56 0.06 -11.68 -0.35
C LEU A 56 0.96 -12.23 -1.46
N LEU A 57 1.71 -11.37 -2.16
CA LEU A 57 2.51 -11.78 -3.31
C LEU A 57 3.75 -12.57 -2.91
N PHE A 58 4.47 -12.08 -1.91
CA PHE A 58 5.76 -12.63 -1.47
C PHE A 58 5.64 -13.58 -0.27
N GLY A 59 4.47 -13.66 0.35
CA GLY A 59 4.26 -14.41 1.57
C GLY A 59 4.76 -13.67 2.81
N ASN A 60 4.19 -14.02 3.95
CA ASN A 60 4.63 -13.53 5.25
C ASN A 60 4.46 -14.61 6.32
N ASN A 61 5.57 -15.27 6.66
CA ASN A 61 5.60 -16.35 7.65
C ASN A 61 5.15 -15.89 9.05
N LYS A 62 5.40 -14.63 9.43
CA LYS A 62 4.97 -14.11 10.74
C LYS A 62 3.46 -13.96 10.83
N LYS A 63 2.79 -13.76 9.69
CA LYS A 63 1.33 -13.65 9.57
C LYS A 63 0.66 -14.95 9.09
N GLY A 64 1.44 -16.01 8.84
CA GLY A 64 0.93 -17.28 8.30
C GLY A 64 0.41 -17.19 6.86
N ILE A 65 0.92 -16.23 6.07
CA ILE A 65 0.50 -16.00 4.68
C ILE A 65 1.47 -16.72 3.74
N ALA A 66 0.96 -17.65 2.94
CA ALA A 66 1.73 -18.30 1.90
C ALA A 66 1.85 -17.37 0.66
N PRO A 67 2.99 -17.39 -0.06
CA PRO A 67 3.17 -16.56 -1.24
C PRO A 67 2.23 -16.98 -2.36
N LEU A 68 1.64 -15.98 -3.03
CA LEU A 68 0.89 -16.19 -4.28
C LEU A 68 1.83 -16.35 -5.49
N LEU A 69 2.99 -15.69 -5.47
CA LEU A 69 4.02 -15.88 -6.48
C LEU A 69 4.81 -17.17 -6.23
N THR A 70 5.21 -17.84 -7.30
CA THR A 70 6.19 -18.93 -7.20
C THR A 70 7.58 -18.38 -6.89
N GLN A 71 8.48 -19.21 -6.35
CA GLN A 71 9.86 -18.77 -6.04
C GLN A 71 10.57 -18.20 -7.27
N GLN A 72 10.37 -18.79 -8.46
CA GLN A 72 10.97 -18.29 -9.70
C GLN A 72 10.46 -16.88 -10.07
N GLU A 73 9.17 -16.60 -9.84
CA GLU A 73 8.59 -15.29 -10.10
C GLU A 73 9.07 -14.27 -9.07
N ILE A 74 9.20 -14.67 -7.80
CA ILE A 74 9.79 -13.85 -6.74
C ILE A 74 11.23 -13.47 -7.11
N ASP A 75 12.06 -14.44 -7.49
CA ASP A 75 13.45 -14.21 -7.87
C ASP A 75 13.56 -13.25 -9.07
N TYR A 76 12.62 -13.36 -10.02
CA TYR A 76 12.55 -12.46 -11.18
C TYR A 76 12.21 -11.02 -10.78
N VAL A 77 11.17 -10.81 -9.96
CA VAL A 77 10.73 -9.45 -9.58
C VAL A 77 11.63 -8.80 -8.53
N CYS A 78 12.33 -9.58 -7.72
CA CYS A 78 13.34 -9.10 -6.77
C CYS A 78 14.70 -8.81 -7.41
N GLY A 79 14.86 -9.07 -8.72
CA GLY A 79 16.02 -8.66 -9.51
C GLY A 79 16.08 -7.14 -9.77
N PRO A 80 17.00 -6.67 -10.64
CA PRO A 80 17.05 -5.27 -11.05
C PRO A 80 15.71 -4.81 -11.62
N TRP A 81 15.20 -3.67 -11.14
CA TRP A 81 13.94 -3.13 -11.64
C TRP A 81 14.10 -2.69 -13.10
N THR A 82 13.18 -3.14 -13.95
CA THR A 82 12.97 -2.66 -15.31
C THR A 82 11.48 -2.41 -15.55
N PRO A 83 11.10 -1.61 -16.57
CA PRO A 83 9.69 -1.45 -16.94
C PRO A 83 8.98 -2.79 -17.20
N GLU A 84 9.66 -3.78 -17.76
CA GLU A 84 9.13 -5.12 -18.00
C GLU A 84 8.87 -5.88 -16.70
N VAL A 85 9.77 -5.77 -15.71
CA VAL A 85 9.57 -6.33 -14.36
C VAL A 85 8.37 -5.67 -13.68
N GLY A 86 8.23 -4.35 -13.79
CA GLY A 86 7.08 -3.61 -13.28
C GLY A 86 5.76 -4.09 -13.91
N GLN A 87 5.71 -4.21 -15.24
CA GLN A 87 4.53 -4.72 -15.95
C GLN A 87 4.22 -6.18 -15.58
N PHE A 88 5.24 -7.01 -15.41
CA PHE A 88 5.09 -8.39 -14.96
C PHE A 88 4.43 -8.44 -13.58
N MET A 89 4.95 -7.65 -12.64
CA MET A 89 4.44 -7.58 -11.27
C MET A 89 2.99 -7.09 -11.24
N THR A 90 2.67 -6.01 -11.97
CA THR A 90 1.30 -5.50 -12.08
C THR A 90 0.35 -6.56 -12.65
N ARG A 91 0.72 -7.23 -13.75
CA ARG A 91 -0.10 -8.29 -14.35
C ARG A 91 -0.33 -9.44 -13.37
N LYS A 92 0.72 -9.94 -12.72
CA LYS A 92 0.61 -11.05 -11.76
C LYS A 92 -0.23 -10.68 -10.55
N ALA A 93 -0.06 -9.47 -10.04
CA ALA A 93 -0.90 -8.97 -8.96
C ALA A 93 -2.38 -9.00 -9.37
N HIS A 94 -2.75 -8.51 -10.55
CA HIS A 94 -4.14 -8.56 -11.04
C HIS A 94 -4.68 -9.98 -11.26
N GLU A 95 -3.83 -10.93 -11.68
CA GLU A 95 -4.22 -12.33 -11.88
C GLU A 95 -4.46 -13.05 -10.55
N LEU A 96 -3.66 -12.75 -9.53
CA LEU A 96 -3.57 -13.53 -8.30
C LEU A 96 -4.33 -12.92 -7.13
N ILE A 97 -4.39 -11.58 -7.04
CA ILE A 97 -5.06 -10.89 -5.95
C ILE A 97 -6.49 -10.55 -6.36
N LYS A 98 -7.44 -10.99 -5.54
CA LYS A 98 -8.83 -10.56 -5.60
C LYS A 98 -9.13 -9.79 -4.33
N ILE A 99 -9.53 -8.53 -4.48
CA ILE A 99 -9.99 -7.72 -3.35
C ILE A 99 -11.41 -8.16 -2.99
N GLU A 100 -11.63 -8.39 -1.70
CA GLU A 100 -12.91 -8.82 -1.13
C GLU A 100 -13.53 -7.70 -0.30
N ALA A 101 -14.86 -7.72 -0.19
CA ALA A 101 -15.58 -6.79 0.68
C ALA A 101 -15.17 -7.01 2.15
N GLY A 102 -15.03 -5.92 2.91
CA GLY A 102 -14.64 -5.97 4.32
C GLY A 102 -13.16 -6.31 4.56
N ARG A 103 -12.36 -6.47 3.50
CA ARG A 103 -10.93 -6.80 3.60
C ARG A 103 -10.08 -5.90 2.67
N PRO A 104 -9.84 -4.64 3.06
CA PRO A 104 -9.08 -3.70 2.24
C PRO A 104 -7.66 -4.19 1.93
N VAL A 105 -7.18 -3.94 0.72
CA VAL A 105 -5.81 -4.31 0.31
C VAL A 105 -4.97 -3.06 0.10
N PHE A 106 -3.84 -2.96 0.82
CA PHE A 106 -2.86 -1.89 0.71
C PHE A 106 -1.79 -2.25 -0.29
N GLY A 107 -1.43 -1.33 -1.19
CA GLY A 107 -0.35 -1.57 -2.13
C GLY A 107 0.06 -0.33 -2.92
N THR A 108 0.67 -0.59 -4.06
CA THR A 108 1.09 0.42 -5.04
C THR A 108 0.43 0.22 -6.40
N ILE A 109 -0.47 -0.77 -6.52
CA ILE A 109 -1.16 -1.15 -7.75
C ILE A 109 -2.65 -0.87 -7.56
N VAL A 110 -3.28 -0.20 -8.52
CA VAL A 110 -4.72 0.06 -8.51
C VAL A 110 -5.47 -1.17 -9.01
N PHE A 111 -6.12 -1.90 -8.11
CA PHE A 111 -6.91 -3.09 -8.46
C PHE A 111 -8.36 -2.74 -8.83
N PRO A 112 -9.01 -3.55 -9.69
CA PRO A 112 -10.46 -3.50 -9.86
C PRO A 112 -11.17 -3.63 -8.50
N SER A 113 -11.88 -2.58 -8.11
CA SER A 113 -12.48 -2.42 -6.79
C SER A 113 -13.69 -1.49 -6.88
N ASP A 114 -14.44 -1.36 -5.80
CA ASP A 114 -15.62 -0.49 -5.74
C ASP A 114 -15.25 0.91 -5.20
N LEU A 115 -14.15 1.00 -4.46
CA LEU A 115 -13.59 2.23 -3.90
C LEU A 115 -12.06 2.17 -3.88
N VAL A 116 -11.42 3.23 -4.34
CA VAL A 116 -9.98 3.48 -4.14
C VAL A 116 -9.80 4.53 -3.05
N ILE A 117 -8.96 4.20 -2.06
CA ILE A 117 -8.46 5.15 -1.07
C ILE A 117 -7.00 5.42 -1.38
N GLU A 118 -6.68 6.65 -1.75
CA GLU A 118 -5.30 7.06 -1.96
C GLU A 118 -4.72 7.72 -0.73
N ILE A 119 -3.61 7.17 -0.25
CA ILE A 119 -2.79 7.76 0.80
C ILE A 119 -1.74 8.66 0.15
N THR A 120 -1.79 9.94 0.49
CA THR A 120 -0.83 10.95 0.03
C THR A 120 -0.25 11.72 1.21
N VAL A 121 0.80 12.48 0.97
CA VAL A 121 1.34 13.48 1.90
C VAL A 121 1.81 14.69 1.10
N PRO A 122 1.90 15.89 1.72
CA PRO A 122 2.48 17.04 1.07
C PRO A 122 3.91 16.76 0.58
N ASP A 123 4.26 17.27 -0.61
CA ASP A 123 5.55 16.99 -1.27
C ASP A 123 6.78 17.33 -0.41
N ASN A 124 6.70 18.40 0.40
CA ASN A 124 7.78 18.75 1.33
C ASN A 124 7.99 17.65 2.39
N ILE A 125 6.90 17.14 2.97
CA ILE A 125 6.94 16.02 3.92
C ILE A 125 7.39 14.73 3.23
N LEU A 126 6.95 14.49 1.99
CA LEU A 126 7.38 13.33 1.22
C LEU A 126 8.90 13.34 1.00
N ARG A 127 9.46 14.47 0.59
CA ARG A 127 10.91 14.64 0.39
C ARG A 127 11.70 14.43 1.68
N GLU A 128 11.21 14.91 2.82
CA GLU A 128 11.83 14.65 4.12
C GLU A 128 11.85 13.15 4.44
N ARG A 129 10.73 12.45 4.23
CA ARG A 129 10.63 10.99 4.45
C ARG A 129 11.51 10.20 3.47
N ILE A 130 11.59 10.60 2.21
CA ILE A 130 12.49 10.02 1.18
C ILE A 130 13.94 10.12 1.65
N ARG A 131 14.38 11.31 2.08
CA ARG A 131 15.75 11.54 2.58
C ARG A 131 16.04 10.68 3.81
N SER A 132 15.12 10.63 4.77
CA SER A 132 15.28 9.81 5.98
C SER A 132 15.39 8.32 5.68
N ARG A 133 14.68 7.82 4.67
CA ARG A 133 14.70 6.42 4.25
C ARG A 133 15.79 6.08 3.22
N LYS A 134 16.56 7.09 2.78
CA LYS A 134 17.57 6.96 1.72
C LYS A 134 17.00 6.33 0.44
N SER A 135 15.74 6.63 0.15
CA SER A 135 15.07 6.17 -1.07
C SER A 135 15.40 7.09 -2.25
N ASN A 136 15.22 6.59 -3.47
CA ASN A 136 15.40 7.38 -4.68
C ASN A 136 14.19 8.31 -4.90
N GLU A 137 14.41 9.62 -4.94
CA GLU A 137 13.33 10.61 -5.08
C GLU A 137 12.55 10.45 -6.39
N SER A 138 13.24 10.29 -7.52
CA SER A 138 12.58 10.09 -8.82
C SER A 138 11.70 8.85 -8.83
N ASP A 139 12.13 7.74 -8.23
CA ASP A 139 11.33 6.51 -8.19
C ASP A 139 10.02 6.72 -7.40
N VAL A 140 10.08 7.44 -6.28
CA VAL A 140 8.89 7.73 -5.46
C VAL A 140 7.91 8.64 -6.20
N PHE A 141 8.37 9.70 -6.85
CA PHE A 141 7.50 10.61 -7.61
C PHE A 141 6.97 9.97 -8.90
N ASN A 142 7.75 9.11 -9.56
CA ASN A 142 7.29 8.31 -10.70
C ASN A 142 6.16 7.37 -10.26
N MET A 143 6.33 6.67 -9.13
CA MET A 143 5.29 5.81 -8.56
C MET A 143 4.03 6.59 -8.19
N LYS A 144 4.17 7.78 -7.58
CA LYS A 144 3.04 8.67 -7.27
C LYS A 144 2.26 9.04 -8.55
N THR A 145 2.97 9.49 -9.58
CA THR A 145 2.38 9.86 -10.88
C THR A 145 1.68 8.66 -11.53
N GLN A 146 2.30 7.47 -11.48
CA GLN A 146 1.72 6.26 -12.03
C GLN A 146 0.40 5.90 -11.32
N ILE A 147 0.38 5.93 -9.99
CA ILE A 147 -0.83 5.64 -9.21
C ILE A 147 -1.94 6.64 -9.57
N GLU A 148 -1.64 7.94 -9.63
CA GLU A 148 -2.62 8.97 -9.99
C GLU A 148 -3.24 8.71 -11.37
N LEU A 149 -2.40 8.40 -12.38
CA LEU A 149 -2.86 8.06 -13.72
C LEU A 149 -3.67 6.77 -13.77
N GLU A 150 -3.30 5.74 -12.99
CA GLU A 150 -4.04 4.48 -12.92
C GLU A 150 -5.41 4.67 -12.27
N ILE A 151 -5.51 5.47 -11.20
CA ILE A 151 -6.79 5.80 -10.57
C ILE A 151 -7.69 6.52 -11.57
N GLU A 152 -7.19 7.55 -12.26
CA GLU A 152 -7.95 8.29 -13.27
C GLU A 152 -8.46 7.39 -14.40
N ARG A 153 -7.60 6.49 -14.90
CA ARG A 153 -7.97 5.54 -15.95
C ARG A 153 -8.97 4.48 -15.49
N SER A 154 -8.98 4.14 -14.21
CA SER A 154 -9.85 3.10 -13.66
C SER A 154 -11.32 3.50 -13.64
N GLY A 155 -11.62 4.81 -13.53
CA GLY A 155 -12.98 5.31 -13.34
C GLY A 155 -13.61 4.93 -11.99
N ILE A 156 -12.83 4.37 -11.05
CA ILE A 156 -13.30 3.95 -9.73
C ILE A 156 -13.46 5.19 -8.84
N GLU A 157 -14.45 5.16 -7.95
CA GLU A 157 -14.62 6.19 -6.90
C GLU A 157 -13.30 6.35 -6.11
N ARG A 158 -12.84 7.59 -5.94
CA ARG A 158 -11.56 7.92 -5.26
C ARG A 158 -11.82 8.76 -4.02
N VAL A 159 -11.22 8.36 -2.90
CA VAL A 159 -11.09 9.18 -1.69
C VAL A 159 -9.61 9.41 -1.41
N VAL A 160 -9.22 10.67 -1.22
CA VAL A 160 -7.85 11.05 -0.89
C VAL A 160 -7.71 11.24 0.62
N LEU A 161 -6.71 10.61 1.21
CA LEU A 161 -6.34 10.75 2.62
C LEU A 161 -4.91 11.24 2.76
N GLU A 162 -4.76 12.42 3.37
CA GLU A 162 -3.46 12.94 3.74
C GLU A 162 -2.96 12.30 5.04
N ASN A 163 -1.73 11.78 5.04
CA ASN A 163 -1.09 11.11 6.18
C ASN A 163 0.11 11.92 6.72
N ILE A 164 -0.17 12.98 7.45
CA ILE A 164 0.81 13.93 7.98
C ILE A 164 1.41 13.39 9.29
#